data_AF-A0A2A5HEH4-F1
#
_entry.id   AF-A0A2A5HEH4-F1
#
_cell.length_a   1.000
_cell.length_b   1.000
_cell.length_c   1.000
_cell.angle_alpha   90.00
_cell.angle_beta   90.00
_cell.angle_gamma   90.00
#
_symmetry.space_group_name_H-M   'P 1'
#
loop_
_entity.id
_entity.type
_entity.pdbx_description
1 polymer ?
#
loop_
_entity_poly.entity_id
_entity_poly.type
_entity_poly.pdbx_seq_one_letter_code
_entity_poly.pdbx_strand_id
1 'polypeptide(L)' 'MQKLTSIASGTRVLSPGGRPLVVDAVFVPKHDASNGRRVPSRFRHLSRKLVVFADGSMAPLAEIKAYYQAAG' A
#
# COMPACT_ATOMS: atom_id res chain seq x y z
N MET A 1 5.01 4.64 -19.53
CA MET A 1 4.67 4.14 -18.18
C MET A 1 4.82 5.28 -17.18
N GLN A 2 3.73 5.78 -16.58
CA GLN A 2 3.82 6.82 -15.56
C GLN A 2 4.26 6.19 -14.23
N LYS A 3 5.34 6.70 -13.65
CA LYS A 3 5.89 6.24 -12.37
C LYS A 3 5.02 6.80 -11.23
N LEU A 4 4.57 5.96 -10.30
CA LEU A 4 3.80 6.38 -9.12
C LEU A 4 4.67 7.23 -8.18
N THR A 5 4.66 8.56 -8.36
CA THR A 5 5.45 9.49 -7.54
C THR A 5 4.83 9.67 -6.15
N SER A 6 3.50 9.75 -6.09
CA SER A 6 2.71 9.88 -4.86
C SER A 6 1.61 8.82 -4.82
N ILE A 7 1.39 8.21 -3.64
CA ILE A 7 0.32 7.26 -3.38
C ILE A 7 -0.36 7.67 -2.08
N ALA A 8 -1.66 7.83 -2.14
CA ALA A 8 -2.52 8.18 -1.01
C ALA A 8 -3.75 7.25 -0.96
N SER A 9 -4.55 7.35 0.10
CA SER A 9 -5.87 6.72 0.16
C SER A 9 -6.71 7.14 -1.06
N GLY A 10 -7.48 6.20 -1.60
CA GLY A 10 -8.27 6.36 -2.83
C GLY A 10 -7.48 6.19 -4.14
N THR A 11 -6.15 6.12 -4.09
CA THR A 11 -5.33 5.93 -5.29
C THR A 11 -5.63 4.58 -5.92
N ARG A 12 -5.90 4.55 -7.23
CA ARG A 12 -6.09 3.33 -7.99
C ARG A 12 -4.77 2.90 -8.62
N VAL A 13 -4.44 1.63 -8.47
CA VAL A 13 -3.23 1.03 -9.05
C VAL A 13 -3.57 -0.30 -9.70
N LEU A 14 -2.76 -0.71 -10.67
CA LEU A 14 -2.78 -2.05 -11.22
C LEU A 14 -1.63 -2.84 -10.61
N SER A 15 -1.96 -4.01 -10.07
CA SER A 15 -0.96 -4.97 -9.60
C SER A 15 -0.13 -5.49 -10.78
N PRO A 16 1.04 -6.13 -10.52
CA PRO A 16 1.85 -6.73 -11.57
C PRO A 16 1.10 -7.81 -12.38
N GLY A 17 0.09 -8.44 -11.78
CA GLY A 17 -0.80 -9.40 -12.45
C GLY A 17 -1.98 -8.75 -13.20
N GLY A 18 -2.01 -7.43 -13.33
CA GLY A 18 -3.08 -6.69 -14.03
C GLY A 18 -4.37 -6.52 -13.22
N ARG A 19 -4.37 -6.83 -11.91
CA ARG A 19 -5.58 -6.68 -11.08
C ARG A 19 -5.71 -5.24 -10.59
N PRO A 20 -6.88 -4.59 -10.78
CA PRO A 20 -7.11 -3.25 -10.25
C PRO A 20 -7.26 -3.31 -8.72
N LEU A 21 -6.57 -2.40 -8.04
CA LEU A 21 -6.57 -2.28 -6.58
C LEU A 21 -6.78 -0.81 -6.20
N VAL A 22 -7.45 -0.59 -5.08
CA VAL A 22 -7.69 0.74 -4.52
C VAL A 22 -6.98 0.80 -3.18
N VAL A 23 -6.17 1.84 -3.00
CA VAL A 23 -5.45 2.07 -1.74
C VAL A 23 -6.45 2.54 -0.68
N ASP A 24 -6.52 1.83 0.44
CA ASP A 24 -7.29 2.22 1.62
C ASP A 24 -6.46 3.13 2.54
N ALA A 25 -5.23 2.71 2.85
CA ALA A 25 -4.37 3.44 3.76
C ALA A 25 -2.88 3.32 3.39
N VAL A 26 -2.11 4.37 3.70
CA VAL A 26 -0.64 4.38 3.57
C VAL A 26 -0.04 4.93 4.87
N PHE A 27 0.65 4.10 5.63
CA PHE A 27 1.19 4.49 6.93
C PHE A 27 2.44 3.67 7.30
N VAL A 28 3.14 4.07 8.36
CA VAL A 28 4.25 3.28 8.93
C VAL A 28 3.71 2.53 10.15
N PRO A 29 3.56 1.19 10.11
CA PRO A 29 2.89 0.45 11.18
C PRO A 29 3.48 0.67 12.58
N LYS A 30 4.80 0.82 12.67
CA LYS A 30 5.49 1.11 13.94
C LYS A 30 5.10 2.47 14.54
N HIS A 31 4.73 3.46 13.72
CA HIS A 31 4.45 4.83 14.17
C HIS A 31 2.95 5.12 14.29
N ASP A 32 2.10 4.30 13.65
CA ASP A 32 0.65 4.45 13.69
C ASP A 32 0.03 3.20 14.29
N ALA A 33 -0.14 3.20 15.62
CA ALA A 33 -0.70 2.07 16.36
C ALA A 33 -2.17 1.81 16.00
N SER A 34 -2.94 2.85 15.63
CA SER A 34 -4.35 2.71 15.27
C SER A 34 -4.51 1.87 14.01
N ASN A 35 -3.80 2.25 12.93
CA ASN A 35 -3.78 1.46 11.71
C ASN A 35 -2.92 0.18 11.86
N GLY A 36 -1.91 0.20 12.72
CA GLY A 36 -1.09 -0.96 13.07
C GLY A 36 -1.88 -2.12 13.66
N ARG A 37 -2.95 -1.87 14.42
CA ARG A 37 -3.85 -2.92 14.93
C ARG A 37 -4.63 -3.62 13.81
N ARG A 38 -4.94 -2.92 12.71
CA ARG A 38 -5.66 -3.46 11.54
C ARG A 38 -4.81 -4.42 10.71
N VAL A 39 -3.49 -4.38 10.86
CA VAL A 39 -2.58 -5.25 10.11
C VAL A 39 -2.07 -6.43 10.96
N PRO A 40 -1.71 -7.58 10.34
CA PRO A 40 -1.14 -8.73 11.03
C PRO A 40 0.11 -8.37 11.85
N SER A 41 0.30 -9.03 12.99
CA SER A 41 1.40 -8.77 13.94
C SER A 41 2.77 -8.72 13.28
N ARG A 42 3.04 -9.61 12.31
CA ARG A 42 4.30 -9.64 11.54
C ARG A 42 4.64 -8.33 10.83
N PHE A 43 3.65 -7.52 10.48
CA PHE A 43 3.85 -6.24 9.79
C PHE A 43 3.90 -5.04 10.74
N ARG A 44 3.45 -5.20 12.00
CA ARG A 44 3.35 -4.09 12.98
C ARG A 44 4.71 -3.51 13.35
N HIS A 45 5.76 -4.31 13.26
CA HIS A 45 7.13 -3.89 13.57
C HIS A 45 7.84 -3.20 12.40
N LEU A 46 7.19 -3.07 11.23
CA LEU A 46 7.79 -2.43 10.07
C LEU A 46 7.99 -0.93 10.29
N SER A 47 9.24 -0.49 10.13
CA SER A 47 9.63 0.93 10.11
C SER A 47 9.50 1.56 8.71
N ARG A 48 8.85 0.89 7.76
CA ARG A 48 8.66 1.35 6.38
C ARG A 48 7.18 1.57 6.09
N LYS A 49 6.88 2.43 5.12
CA LYS A 49 5.51 2.68 4.67
C LYS A 49 4.91 1.39 4.10
N LEU A 50 3.80 0.97 4.67
CA LEU A 50 2.95 -0.11 4.20
C LEU A 50 1.72 0.50 3.52
N VAL A 51 1.33 -0.09 2.40
CA VAL A 51 0.10 0.23 1.68
C VAL A 51 -0.89 -0.89 1.98
N VAL A 52 -2.07 -0.51 2.45
CA VAL A 52 -3.21 -1.40 2.64
C VAL A 52 -4.21 -1.09 1.54
N PHE A 53 -4.70 -2.13 0.87
CA PHE A 53 -5.70 -2.02 -0.18
C PHE A 53 -7.10 -2.30 0.38
N ALA A 54 -8.12 -1.82 -0.33
CA ALA A 54 -9.53 -1.99 0.03
C ALA A 54 -9.97 -3.46 0.09
N ASP A 55 -9.29 -4.37 -0.63
CA ASP A 55 -9.54 -5.81 -0.59
C ASP A 55 -8.83 -6.52 0.58
N GLY A 56 -8.15 -5.76 1.46
CA GLY A 56 -7.40 -6.27 2.59
C GLY A 56 -5.98 -6.76 2.24
N SER A 57 -5.60 -6.76 0.96
CA SER A 57 -4.22 -7.04 0.57
C SER A 57 -3.29 -5.90 1.01
N MET A 58 -1.99 -6.22 1.16
CA MET A 58 -1.00 -5.30 1.70
C MET A 58 0.32 -5.47 0.98
N ALA A 59 1.01 -4.37 0.71
CA ALA A 59 2.37 -4.40 0.18
C ALA A 59 3.19 -3.19 0.65
N PRO A 60 4.52 -3.32 0.76
CA PRO A 60 5.39 -2.19 1.04
C PRO A 60 5.27 -1.12 -0.05
N LEU A 61 5.29 0.16 0.33
CA LEU A 61 5.21 1.26 -0.64
C LEU A 61 6.33 1.19 -1.71
N ALA A 62 7.51 0.70 -1.32
CA ALA A 62 8.62 0.51 -2.24
C ALA A 62 8.30 -0.49 -3.36
N GLU A 63 7.57 -1.56 -3.04
CA GLU A 63 7.14 -2.57 -4.01
C GLU A 63 6.09 -1.99 -4.96
N ILE A 64 5.12 -1.22 -4.43
CA ILE A 64 4.14 -0.52 -5.25
C ILE A 64 4.82 0.40 -6.25
N LYS A 65 5.78 1.21 -5.80
CA LYS A 65 6.51 2.14 -6.66
C LYS A 65 7.38 1.45 -7.73
N ALA A 66 7.80 0.21 -7.48
CA ALA A 66 8.66 -0.54 -8.38
C ALA A 66 7.87 -1.30 -9.45
N TYR A 67 6.77 -1.95 -9.06
CA TYR A 67 6.11 -2.94 -9.91
C TYR A 67 4.67 -2.61 -10.30
N TYR A 68 4.01 -1.69 -9.59
CA TYR A 68 2.60 -1.38 -9.85
C TYR A 68 2.50 -0.21 -10.83
N GLN A 69 1.38 -0.16 -11.55
CA GLN A 69 1.10 0.91 -12.50
C GLN A 69 -0.04 1.79 -11.96
N ALA A 70 -0.03 3.07 -12.32
CA ALA A 70 -1.17 3.94 -12.04
C ALA A 70 -2.37 3.50 -12.88
N ALA A 71 -3.54 3.38 -12.25
CA ALA A 71 -4.82 3.20 -12.94
C ALA A 71 -5.55 4.54 -12.91
N GLY A 72 -5.80 5.11 -14.09
CA GLY A 72 -6.58 6.34 -14.26
C GLY A 72 -8.06 6.13 -14.05
#